data_AF-A0A5C4NEC7-F1
#
_entry.id   AF-A0A5C4NEC7-F1
#
_cell.length_a   1.000
_cell.length_b   1.000
_cell.length_c   1.000
_cell.angle_alpha   90.00
_cell.angle_beta   90.00
_cell.angle_gamma   90.00
#
_symmetry.space_group_name_H-M   'P 1'
#
loop_
_entity.id
_entity.type
_entity.pdbx_description
1 polymer ?
#
loop_
_entity_poly.entity_id
_entity_poly.type
_entity_poly.pdbx_seq_one_letter_code
_entity_poly.pdbx_strand_id
1 'polypeptide(L)' 'MASGAEARHRELATEHMLFWTLIYVEKQFPGLFEHLEGSIEHLGDHADDDTKDDEAVREVARRFVQGLRRSAGG' A
#
# COMPACT_ATOMS: atom_id res chain seq x y z
N MET A 1 -1.47 -14.24 22.59
CA MET A 1 -1.42 -12.96 21.85
C MET A 1 -0.05 -12.85 21.23
N ALA A 2 0.05 -12.56 19.92
CA ALA A 2 1.35 -12.31 19.29
C ALA A 2 2.03 -11.14 19.99
N SER A 3 3.34 -11.22 20.22
CA SER A 3 4.08 -10.10 20.82
C SER A 3 4.04 -8.89 19.88
N GLY A 4 4.20 -7.66 20.41
CA GLY A 4 4.30 -6.46 19.55
C GLY A 4 5.44 -6.54 18.53
N ALA A 5 6.49 -7.33 18.80
CA ALA A 5 7.55 -7.60 17.83
C ALA A 5 7.08 -8.55 16.71
N GLU A 6 6.34 -9.60 17.04
CA GLU A 6 5.83 -10.56 16.06
C GLU A 6 4.80 -9.93 15.12
N ALA A 7 3.91 -9.07 15.64
CA ALA A 7 2.99 -8.30 14.82
C ALA A 7 3.74 -7.43 13.78
N ARG A 8 4.75 -6.68 14.24
CA ARG A 8 5.61 -5.87 13.37
C ARG A 8 6.39 -6.73 12.36
N HIS A 9 6.89 -7.90 12.73
CA HIS A 9 7.59 -8.79 11.79
C HIS A 9 6.66 -9.28 10.69
N ARG A 10 5.43 -9.64 11.04
CA ARG A 10 4.43 -10.07 10.07
C ARG A 10 4.02 -8.94 9.13
N GLU A 11 3.87 -7.73 9.65
CA GLU A 11 3.59 -6.51 8.87
C GLU A 11 4.70 -6.28 7.84
N LEU A 12 5.96 -6.18 8.28
CA LEU A 12 7.10 -5.97 7.38
C LEU A 12 7.25 -7.08 6.33
N ALA A 13 7.03 -8.34 6.70
CA ALA A 13 7.08 -9.45 5.76
C ALA A 13 5.96 -9.37 4.72
N THR A 14 4.74 -9.02 5.14
CA THR A 14 3.58 -8.91 4.24
C THR A 14 3.74 -7.74 3.29
N GLU A 15 4.17 -6.57 3.79
CA GLU A 15 4.46 -5.39 2.97
C GLU A 15 5.54 -5.68 1.92
N HIS A 16 6.65 -6.32 2.32
CA HIS A 16 7.72 -6.67 1.40
C HIS A 16 7.24 -7.59 0.26
N MET A 17 6.50 -8.63 0.61
CA MET A 17 5.97 -9.59 -0.37
C MET A 17 4.95 -8.94 -1.30
N LEU A 18 4.04 -8.12 -0.77
CA LEU A 18 3.08 -7.38 -1.58
C LEU A 18 3.77 -6.40 -2.53
N PHE A 19 4.72 -5.61 -2.02
CA PHE A 19 5.45 -4.61 -2.79
C PHE A 19 6.13 -5.22 -4.03
N TRP A 20 6.90 -6.28 -3.84
CA TRP A 20 7.59 -6.95 -4.94
C TRP A 20 6.64 -7.70 -5.88
N THR A 21 5.53 -8.21 -5.36
CA THR A 21 4.48 -8.82 -6.20
C THR A 21 3.87 -7.79 -7.15
N LEU A 22 3.52 -6.60 -6.65
CA LEU A 22 2.96 -5.53 -7.47
C LEU A 22 3.95 -5.05 -8.54
N ILE A 23 5.24 -4.94 -8.19
CA ILE A 23 6.31 -4.64 -9.17
C ILE A 23 6.39 -5.73 -10.24
N TYR A 24 6.39 -7.01 -9.83
CA TYR A 24 6.43 -8.12 -10.76
C TYR A 24 5.23 -8.09 -11.72
N VAL A 25 4.02 -7.89 -11.19
CA VAL A 25 2.80 -7.82 -12.00
C VAL A 25 2.85 -6.64 -12.96
N GLU A 26 3.22 -5.43 -12.53
CA GLU A 26 3.39 -4.27 -13.43
C GLU A 26 4.37 -4.57 -14.56
N LYS A 27 5.51 -5.23 -14.27
CA LYS A 27 6.50 -5.59 -15.29
C LYS A 27 5.96 -6.61 -16.32
N GLN A 28 5.05 -7.49 -15.93
CA GLN A 28 4.43 -8.46 -16.84
C GLN A 28 3.19 -7.90 -17.55
N PHE A 29 2.45 -7.02 -16.87
CA PHE A 29 1.17 -6.46 -17.29
C PHE A 29 1.15 -4.95 -16.94
N PRO A 30 1.74 -4.10 -17.80
CA PRO A 30 1.83 -2.67 -17.54
C PRO A 30 0.47 -2.00 -17.37
N GLY A 31 0.38 -1.01 -16.49
CA GLY A 31 -0.85 -0.25 -16.21
C GLY A 31 -1.49 -0.55 -14.84
N LEU A 32 -0.92 -1.47 -14.06
CA LEU A 32 -1.39 -1.76 -12.71
C LEU A 32 -1.21 -0.53 -11.81
N PHE A 33 -0.09 0.19 -11.91
CA PHE A 33 0.16 1.34 -11.04
C PHE A 33 -0.80 2.51 -11.31
N GLU A 34 -1.17 2.76 -12.57
CA GLU A 34 -2.22 3.72 -12.93
C GLU A 34 -3.57 3.29 -12.37
N HIS A 35 -3.90 2.01 -12.48
CA HIS A 35 -5.15 1.46 -11.94
C HIS A 35 -5.23 1.61 -10.41
N LEU A 36 -4.15 1.31 -9.70
CA LEU A 36 -4.07 1.47 -8.25
C LEU A 36 -4.19 2.95 -7.83
N GLU A 37 -3.52 3.86 -8.53
CA GLU A 37 -3.63 5.31 -8.26
C GLU A 37 -5.09 5.78 -8.39
N GLY A 38 -5.79 5.37 -9.45
CA GLY A 38 -7.20 5.71 -9.64
C GLY A 38 -8.12 5.15 -8.54
N SER A 39 -7.76 4.02 -7.93
CA SER A 39 -8.56 3.43 -6.85
C SER A 39 -8.50 4.22 -5.53
N ILE A 40 -7.49 5.08 -5.34
CA ILE A 40 -7.26 5.82 -4.09
C ILE A 40 -8.44 6.75 -3.76
N GLU A 41 -9.12 7.29 -4.76
CA GLU A 41 -10.30 8.15 -4.55
C GLU A 41 -11.45 7.43 -3.83
N HIS A 42 -11.49 6.10 -3.90
CA HIS A 42 -12.50 5.27 -3.25
C HIS A 42 -12.06 4.75 -1.87
N LEU A 43 -10.84 5.06 -1.44
CA LEU A 43 -10.30 4.65 -0.15
C LEU A 43 -10.76 5.62 0.95
N GLY A 44 -11.03 5.06 2.14
CA GLY A 44 -11.38 5.82 3.34
C GLY A 44 -11.07 5.02 4.60
N ASP A 45 -11.06 5.71 5.73
CA ASP A 45 -10.89 5.13 7.04
C ASP A 45 -12.23 4.59 7.53
N HIS A 46 -12.26 3.36 8.02
CA HIS A 46 -13.48 2.73 8.54
C HIS A 46 -13.68 2.94 10.05
N ALA A 47 -12.81 3.71 10.71
CA ALA A 47 -13.03 4.12 12.10
C ALA A 47 -14.37 4.85 12.25
N ASP A 48 -15.05 4.57 13.36
CA ASP A 48 -16.33 5.16 13.77
C ASP A 48 -16.18 6.11 14.97
N ASP A 49 -14.94 6.45 15.33
CA ASP A 49 -14.58 7.37 16.39
C ASP A 49 -13.87 8.63 15.87
N ASP A 50 -13.44 9.48 16.80
CA ASP A 50 -12.78 10.77 16.51
C ASP A 50 -11.40 10.62 15.82
N THR A 51 -10.91 9.41 15.61
CA THR A 51 -9.64 9.14 14.91
C THR A 51 -9.79 8.96 13.41
N LYS A 52 -11.03 8.86 12.90
CA LYS A 52 -11.31 8.68 11.47
C LYS A 52 -10.64 9.74 10.60
N ASP A 53 -9.76 9.30 9.70
CA ASP A 53 -9.07 10.19 8.75
C ASP A 53 -8.90 9.54 7.36
N ASP A 54 -9.91 9.74 6.50
CA ASP A 54 -9.89 9.24 5.12
C ASP A 54 -8.69 9.77 4.32
N GLU A 55 -8.27 11.02 4.56
CA GLU A 55 -7.20 11.64 3.77
C GLU A 55 -5.83 11.12 4.20
N ALA A 56 -5.60 10.90 5.50
CA ALA A 56 -4.38 10.25 5.98
C ALA A 56 -4.19 8.86 5.35
N VAL A 57 -5.27 8.07 5.25
CA VAL A 57 -5.22 6.75 4.59
C VAL A 57 -4.88 6.90 3.11
N ARG A 58 -5.49 7.86 2.40
CA ARG A 58 -5.18 8.14 0.99
C ARG A 58 -3.74 8.61 0.79
N GLU A 59 -3.21 9.46 1.67
CA GLU A 59 -1.82 9.90 1.59
C GLU A 59 -0.84 8.74 1.72
N VAL A 60 -1.07 7.81 2.65
CA VAL A 60 -0.25 6.60 2.79
C VAL A 60 -0.30 5.78 1.50
N ALA A 61 -1.48 5.58 0.93
CA ALA A 61 -1.65 4.86 -0.34
C ALA A 61 -0.89 5.53 -1.50
N ARG A 62 -1.00 6.87 -1.65
CA ARG A 62 -0.27 7.62 -2.69
C ARG A 62 1.24 7.46 -2.53
N ARG A 63 1.77 7.57 -1.30
CA ARG A 63 3.20 7.38 -1.02
C ARG A 63 3.67 5.97 -1.37
N PHE A 64 2.84 4.96 -1.11
CA PHE A 64 3.12 3.57 -1.46
C PHE A 64 3.20 3.36 -2.99
N VAL A 65 2.22 3.86 -3.75
CA VAL A 65 2.22 3.79 -5.23
C VAL A 65 3.42 4.54 -5.83
N GLN A 66 3.76 5.72 -5.30
CA GLN A 66 4.97 6.44 -5.70
C GLN A 66 6.24 5.63 -5.42
N GLY A 67 6.29 4.88 -4.30
CA GLY A 67 7.37 3.95 -3.99
C GLY A 67 7.52 2.85 -5.04
N LEU A 68 6.40 2.22 -5.42
CA LEU A 68 6.36 1.19 -6.47
C LEU A 68 6.92 1.71 -7.79
N ARG A 69 6.48 2.90 -8.22
CA ARG A 69 6.96 3.55 -9.46
C ARG A 69 8.47 3.81 -9.45
N ARG A 70 9.01 4.33 -8.35
CA ARG A 70 10.46 4.57 -8.20
C ARG A 70 11.26 3.28 -8.28
N SER A 71 10.77 2.19 -7.69
CA SER A 71 11.47 0.90 -7.68
C SER A 71 11.34 0.12 -8.98
N ALA A 72 10.27 0.33 -9.76
CA ALA A 72 10.06 -0.38 -11.03
C ALA A 72 10.86 0.22 -12.20
N GLY A 73 11.12 1.53 -12.17
CA GLY A 73 11.90 2.26 -13.19
C GLY A 73 13.43 2.21 -13.00
N GLY A 74 13.91 1.51 -11.96
CA GLY A 74 15.32 1.19 -11.73
C GLY A 74 15.73 -0.17 -12.30
#